data_AF-A0A2V9KWU1-F1
#
_entry.id   AF-A0A2V9KWU1-F1
#
_cell.length_a   1.000
_cell.length_b   1.000
_cell.length_c   1.000
_cell.angle_alpha   90.00
_cell.angle_beta   90.00
_cell.angle_gamma   90.00
#
_symmetry.space_group_name_H-M   'P 1'
#
loop_
_entity.id
_entity.type
_entity.pdbx_description
1 polymer ?
#
loop_
_entity_poly.entity_id
_entity_poly.type
_entity_poly.pdbx_seq_one_letter_code
_entity_poly.pdbx_strand_id
1 'polypeptide(L)'
;MRQAGRYMKEYRDLRARVPFLDLCKSPDLAAEVTVTAAERLGVDAAIMFADLLLIAEPLGFEVEYDQSEGPSVRPALRDAADVKRLREVNAQESLGYLFDAIRLTRAELNPKLPLLGFAGAPFTLASYLIEGGGSRHYRHTKSLMYRDPGAWRALMEHLARNVANSVNGQIAAGVQAVQIFDTWVGCLNPADYREFVLPFTRLLIERITPGVPVIHFGMGTGMLLEAMREAGGHILGLDFHVELDEAWARLER
;
A
#
# COMPACT_ATOMS: atom_id res chain seq x y z
N MET A 1 7.48 -5.46 -7.68
CA MET A 1 7.57 -6.92 -7.89
C MET A 1 7.08 -7.61 -6.62
N ARG A 2 6.31 -8.70 -6.69
CA ARG A 2 5.82 -9.44 -5.51
C ARG A 2 6.73 -10.67 -5.28
N GLN A 3 7.07 -10.98 -4.03
CA GLN A 3 7.79 -12.22 -3.68
C GLN A 3 6.95 -13.46 -4.00
N ALA A 4 5.64 -13.42 -3.72
CA ALA A 4 4.71 -14.44 -4.22
C ALA A 4 3.98 -13.91 -5.46
N GLY A 5 4.17 -14.56 -6.61
CA GLY A 5 3.59 -14.05 -7.84
C GLY A 5 3.55 -15.02 -9.00
N ARG A 6 3.03 -14.54 -10.13
CA ARG A 6 2.74 -15.32 -11.35
C ARG A 6 3.95 -16.03 -11.95
N TYR A 7 5.18 -15.70 -11.55
CA TYR A 7 6.39 -16.41 -12.00
C TYR A 7 6.55 -17.79 -11.34
N MET A 8 5.97 -18.02 -10.15
CA MET A 8 6.00 -19.30 -9.44
C MET A 8 4.89 -20.23 -9.92
N LYS A 9 5.20 -21.52 -10.15
CA LYS A 9 4.21 -22.50 -10.62
C LYS A 9 3.12 -22.74 -9.58
N GLU A 10 3.51 -22.86 -8.32
CA GLU A 10 2.66 -23.16 -7.17
C GLU A 10 1.63 -22.05 -6.97
N TYR A 11 2.09 -20.80 -7.09
CA TYR A 11 1.20 -19.64 -7.08
C TYR A 11 0.19 -19.67 -8.24
N ARG A 12 0.62 -20.02 -9.45
CA ARG A 12 -0.29 -20.14 -10.60
C ARG A 12 -1.31 -21.27 -10.40
N ASP A 13 -0.88 -22.42 -9.91
CA ASP A 13 -1.76 -23.57 -9.64
C ASP A 13 -2.78 -23.26 -8.54
N LEU A 14 -2.40 -22.46 -7.55
CA LEU A 14 -3.32 -21.97 -6.51
C LEU A 14 -4.31 -20.95 -7.07
N ARG A 15 -3.84 -19.95 -7.85
CA ARG A 15 -4.69 -18.93 -8.48
C ARG A 15 -5.65 -19.47 -9.53
N ALA A 16 -5.36 -20.64 -10.12
CA ALA A 16 -6.28 -21.33 -11.02
C ALA A 16 -7.50 -21.90 -10.29
N ARG A 17 -7.41 -22.10 -8.97
CA ARG A 17 -8.46 -22.70 -8.13
C ARG A 17 -9.15 -21.69 -7.22
N VAL A 18 -8.43 -20.65 -6.79
CA VAL A 18 -8.90 -19.66 -5.80
C VAL A 18 -8.80 -18.24 -6.39
N PRO A 19 -9.90 -17.45 -6.40
CA PRO A 19 -9.88 -16.03 -6.76
C PRO A 19 -8.87 -15.21 -5.93
N PHE A 20 -8.39 -14.09 -6.47
CA PHE A 20 -7.27 -13.37 -5.85
C PHE A 20 -7.65 -12.78 -4.50
N LEU A 21 -8.83 -12.16 -4.40
CA LEU A 21 -9.30 -11.59 -3.15
C LEU A 21 -9.61 -12.66 -2.11
N ASP A 22 -10.21 -13.78 -2.52
CA ASP A 22 -10.46 -14.91 -1.62
C ASP A 22 -9.14 -15.47 -1.05
N LEU A 23 -8.10 -15.52 -1.90
CA LEU A 23 -6.76 -15.91 -1.48
C LEU A 23 -6.18 -14.93 -0.45
N CYS A 24 -6.33 -13.62 -0.66
CA CYS A 24 -5.88 -12.61 0.31
C CYS A 24 -6.72 -12.57 1.60
N LYS A 25 -7.98 -13.02 1.54
CA LYS A 25 -8.91 -13.04 2.69
C LYS A 25 -8.91 -14.35 3.47
N SER A 26 -8.18 -15.36 3.00
CA SER A 26 -7.97 -16.63 3.69
C SER A 26 -6.66 -16.60 4.48
N PRO A 27 -6.70 -16.57 5.83
CA PRO A 27 -5.49 -16.50 6.65
C PRO A 27 -4.49 -17.62 6.37
N ASP A 28 -4.97 -18.86 6.27
CA ASP A 28 -4.13 -20.04 6.03
C ASP A 28 -3.45 -19.97 4.65
N LEU A 29 -4.21 -19.65 3.60
CA LEU A 29 -3.63 -19.58 2.25
C LEU A 29 -2.68 -18.39 2.09
N ALA A 30 -2.99 -17.24 2.69
CA ALA A 30 -2.09 -16.08 2.67
C ALA A 30 -0.78 -16.38 3.40
N ALA A 31 -0.84 -17.10 4.53
CA ALA A 31 0.34 -17.57 5.26
C ALA A 31 1.16 -18.57 4.44
N GLU A 32 0.52 -19.62 3.91
CA GLU A 32 1.17 -20.65 3.07
C GLU A 32 1.90 -20.01 1.89
N VAL A 33 1.25 -19.08 1.18
CA VAL A 33 1.82 -18.38 0.03
C VAL A 33 3.01 -17.51 0.45
N THR A 34 2.92 -16.83 1.60
CA THR A 34 4.01 -15.99 2.12
C THR A 34 5.23 -16.82 2.50
N VAL A 35 5.05 -17.88 3.30
CA VAL A 35 6.12 -18.78 3.75
C VAL A 35 6.77 -19.48 2.55
N THR A 36 5.97 -20.07 1.67
CA THR A 36 6.46 -20.78 0.47
C THR A 36 7.30 -19.87 -0.41
N ALA A 37 6.89 -18.62 -0.61
CA ALA A 37 7.64 -17.65 -1.41
C ALA A 37 8.97 -17.29 -0.75
N ALA A 38 8.96 -17.04 0.56
CA ALA A 38 10.17 -16.68 1.30
C ALA A 38 11.22 -17.82 1.27
N GLU A 39 10.79 -19.06 1.52
CA GLU A 39 11.66 -20.23 1.53
C GLU A 39 12.25 -20.53 0.15
N ARG A 40 11.43 -20.45 -0.91
CA ARG A 40 11.89 -20.72 -2.27
C ARG A 40 12.87 -19.70 -2.80
N LEU A 41 12.70 -18.44 -2.42
CA LEU A 41 13.59 -17.38 -2.85
C LEU A 41 14.85 -17.28 -2.00
N GLY A 42 14.86 -17.83 -0.78
CA GLY A 42 15.97 -17.69 0.15
C GLY A 42 16.24 -16.22 0.53
N VAL A 43 15.18 -15.42 0.67
CA VAL A 43 15.26 -13.98 1.01
C VAL A 43 15.66 -13.75 2.46
N ASP A 44 16.18 -12.55 2.75
CA ASP A 44 16.50 -12.07 4.11
C ASP A 44 15.30 -11.44 4.84
N ALA A 45 14.16 -11.29 4.17
CA ALA A 45 12.90 -10.85 4.76
C ALA A 45 11.70 -11.36 3.95
N ALA A 46 10.68 -11.87 4.63
CA ALA A 46 9.39 -12.17 3.99
C ALA A 46 8.53 -10.91 3.96
N ILE A 47 7.73 -10.72 2.91
CA ILE A 47 6.65 -9.71 2.90
C ILE A 47 5.31 -10.43 2.81
N MET A 48 4.34 -10.00 3.62
CA MET A 48 3.00 -10.59 3.61
C MET A 48 2.43 -10.64 2.19
N PHE A 49 1.82 -11.76 1.85
CA PHE A 49 0.96 -11.85 0.69
C PHE A 49 -0.40 -11.23 1.02
N ALA A 50 -0.63 -10.02 0.53
CA ALA A 50 -1.90 -9.32 0.66
C ALA A 50 -2.12 -8.40 -0.55
N ASP A 51 -3.13 -7.53 -0.46
CA ASP A 51 -3.36 -6.49 -1.45
C ASP A 51 -3.54 -5.10 -0.82
N LEU A 52 -3.12 -4.06 -1.53
CA LEU A 52 -3.25 -2.67 -1.08
C LEU A 52 -4.72 -2.23 -0.97
N LEU A 53 -5.59 -2.81 -1.82
CA LEU A 53 -6.99 -2.42 -1.95
C LEU A 53 -7.93 -3.16 -1.00
N LEU A 54 -7.43 -4.00 -0.10
CA LEU A 54 -8.26 -4.64 0.94
C LEU A 54 -9.01 -3.60 1.79
N ILE A 55 -8.44 -2.41 1.96
CA ILE A 55 -9.07 -1.30 2.70
C ILE A 55 -10.20 -0.60 1.92
N ALA A 56 -10.35 -0.84 0.61
CA ALA A 56 -11.40 -0.20 -0.17
C ALA A 56 -12.81 -0.73 0.18
N GLU A 57 -12.96 -2.02 0.47
CA GLU A 57 -14.26 -2.57 0.89
C GLU A 57 -14.79 -1.97 2.19
N PRO A 58 -13.99 -1.89 3.27
CA PRO A 58 -14.41 -1.20 4.49
C PRO A 58 -14.73 0.28 4.28
N LEU A 59 -14.08 0.95 3.32
CA LEU A 59 -14.37 2.34 2.96
C LEU A 59 -15.71 2.51 2.21
N GLY A 60 -16.32 1.42 1.75
CA GLY A 60 -17.61 1.40 1.05
C GLY A 60 -17.54 1.16 -0.45
N PHE A 61 -16.44 0.59 -0.95
CA PHE A 61 -16.26 0.25 -2.37
C PHE A 61 -16.31 -1.25 -2.62
N GLU A 62 -16.59 -1.64 -3.85
CA GLU A 62 -16.43 -3.00 -4.34
C GLU A 62 -15.12 -3.08 -5.11
N VAL A 63 -14.33 -4.13 -4.85
CA VAL A 63 -13.09 -4.39 -5.57
C VAL A 63 -13.22 -5.72 -6.29
N GLU A 64 -12.93 -5.72 -7.58
CA GLU A 64 -12.90 -6.91 -8.41
C GLU A 64 -11.58 -6.99 -9.15
N TYR A 65 -11.12 -8.21 -9.44
CA TYR A 65 -9.89 -8.44 -10.19
C TYR A 65 -10.21 -9.20 -11.47
N ASP A 66 -10.19 -8.50 -12.60
CA ASP A 66 -10.18 -9.14 -13.91
C ASP A 66 -8.80 -9.80 -14.12
N GLN A 67 -8.78 -10.99 -14.71
CA GLN A 67 -7.54 -11.72 -14.97
C GLN A 67 -6.56 -10.95 -15.87
N SER A 68 -7.07 -10.01 -16.69
CA SER A 68 -6.35 -9.28 -17.73
C SER A 68 -6.22 -7.76 -17.50
N GLU A 69 -7.15 -7.11 -16.79
CA GLU A 69 -7.21 -5.64 -16.70
C GLU A 69 -6.78 -5.05 -15.33
N GLY A 70 -6.49 -5.91 -14.34
CA GLY A 70 -6.13 -5.47 -12.99
C GLY A 70 -7.36 -5.19 -12.10
N PRO A 71 -7.22 -4.39 -11.03
CA PRO A 71 -8.33 -4.11 -10.12
C PRO A 71 -9.32 -3.11 -10.73
N SER A 72 -10.60 -3.42 -10.61
CA SER A 72 -11.73 -2.50 -10.79
C SER A 72 -12.28 -2.11 -9.41
N VAL A 73 -12.50 -0.81 -9.19
CA VAL A 73 -13.05 -0.26 -7.95
C VAL A 73 -14.35 0.49 -8.24
N ARG A 74 -15.44 0.13 -7.56
CA ARG A 74 -16.78 0.68 -7.83
C ARG A 74 -17.51 1.08 -6.53
N PRO A 75 -18.37 2.10 -6.56
CA PRO A 75 -18.44 3.15 -7.58
C PRO A 75 -17.17 4.02 -7.55
N ALA A 76 -16.80 4.66 -8.67
CA ALA A 76 -15.67 5.59 -8.69
C ALA A 76 -16.00 6.89 -7.93
N LEU A 77 -15.01 7.44 -7.21
CA LEU A 77 -15.09 8.71 -6.49
C LEU A 77 -14.79 9.88 -7.44
N ARG A 78 -15.71 10.85 -7.58
CA ARG A 78 -15.60 11.96 -8.53
C ARG A 78 -15.66 13.34 -7.91
N ASP A 79 -16.35 13.50 -6.78
CA ASP A 79 -16.57 14.81 -6.16
C ASP A 79 -16.62 14.78 -4.61
N ALA A 80 -16.81 15.97 -4.03
CA ALA A 80 -16.93 16.15 -2.59
C ALA A 80 -18.08 15.37 -1.95
N ALA A 81 -19.18 15.13 -2.68
CA ALA A 81 -20.30 14.37 -2.15
C ALA A 81 -19.93 12.89 -2.03
N ASP A 82 -19.10 12.36 -2.93
CA ASP A 82 -18.57 11.01 -2.86
C ASP A 82 -17.60 10.85 -1.67
N VAL A 83 -16.72 11.84 -1.44
CA VAL A 83 -15.82 11.84 -0.27
C VAL A 83 -16.60 11.78 1.04
N LYS A 84 -17.73 12.50 1.13
CA LYS A 84 -18.59 12.49 2.33
C LYS A 84 -19.28 11.15 2.59
N ARG A 85 -19.34 10.24 1.62
CA ARG A 85 -19.93 8.91 1.77
C ARG A 85 -18.92 7.85 2.22
N LEU A 86 -17.64 8.20 2.33
CA LEU A 86 -16.62 7.31 2.85
C LEU A 86 -16.96 6.89 4.27
N ARG A 87 -16.88 5.58 4.51
CA ARG A 87 -17.10 5.01 5.84
C ARG A 87 -15.84 5.14 6.69
N GLU A 88 -16.01 5.27 8.00
CA GLU A 88 -14.92 5.07 8.94
C GLU A 88 -14.58 3.58 9.01
N VAL A 89 -13.28 3.25 9.01
CA VAL A 89 -12.81 1.85 9.00
C VAL A 89 -12.44 1.42 10.40
N ASN A 90 -13.16 0.45 10.96
CA ASN A 90 -12.66 -0.33 12.07
C ASN A 90 -11.73 -1.42 11.52
N ALA A 91 -10.42 -1.18 11.57
CA ALA A 91 -9.43 -2.08 11.00
C ALA A 91 -9.47 -3.48 11.64
N GLN A 92 -9.75 -3.58 12.95
CA GLN A 92 -9.78 -4.86 13.67
C GLN A 92 -10.93 -5.75 13.20
N GLU A 93 -12.10 -5.16 12.96
CA GLU A 93 -13.28 -5.89 12.48
C GLU A 93 -13.17 -6.21 10.99
N SER A 94 -12.77 -5.22 10.19
CA SER A 94 -12.89 -5.28 8.73
C SER A 94 -11.66 -5.88 8.03
N LEU A 95 -10.51 -5.88 8.68
CA LEU A 95 -9.24 -6.47 8.18
C LEU A 95 -8.71 -7.56 9.12
N GLY A 96 -9.55 -8.10 10.02
CA GLY A 96 -9.13 -9.12 10.99
C GLY A 96 -8.45 -10.34 10.36
N TYR A 97 -8.93 -10.78 9.19
CA TYR A 97 -8.33 -11.87 8.43
C TYR A 97 -6.86 -11.61 8.03
N LEU A 98 -6.49 -10.35 7.73
CA LEU A 98 -5.11 -9.98 7.43
C LEU A 98 -4.25 -10.10 8.68
N PHE A 99 -4.79 -9.72 9.84
CA PHE A 99 -4.09 -9.82 11.12
C PHE A 99 -3.93 -11.28 11.54
N ASP A 100 -4.92 -12.13 11.29
CA ASP A 100 -4.83 -13.56 11.53
C ASP A 100 -3.81 -14.21 10.58
N ALA A 101 -3.78 -13.82 9.30
CA ALA A 101 -2.77 -14.26 8.35
C ALA A 101 -1.35 -13.91 8.82
N ILE A 102 -1.15 -12.70 9.37
CA ILE A 102 0.13 -12.27 9.94
C ILE A 102 0.52 -13.16 11.11
N ARG A 103 -0.39 -13.43 12.05
CA ARG A 103 -0.11 -14.29 13.22
C ARG A 103 0.27 -15.71 12.80
N LEU A 104 -0.47 -16.30 11.87
CA LEU A 104 -0.17 -17.62 11.31
C LEU A 104 1.19 -17.62 10.61
N THR A 105 1.45 -16.64 9.75
CA THR A 105 2.74 -16.50 9.08
C THR A 105 3.88 -16.38 10.08
N ARG A 106 3.72 -15.61 11.17
CA ARG A 106 4.75 -15.49 12.21
C ARG A 106 5.00 -16.79 12.97
N ALA A 107 3.99 -17.66 13.09
CA ALA A 107 4.12 -18.96 13.74
C ALA A 107 4.83 -19.99 12.84
N GLU A 108 4.61 -19.92 11.52
CA GLU A 108 5.13 -20.88 10.55
C GLU A 108 6.48 -20.48 9.94
N LEU A 109 6.72 -19.17 9.77
CA LEU A 109 7.95 -18.65 9.18
C LEU A 109 9.14 -18.92 10.12
N ASN A 110 10.31 -19.17 9.53
CA ASN A 110 11.57 -19.23 10.27
C ASN A 110 11.66 -18.03 11.25
N PRO A 111 11.77 -18.24 12.56
CA PRO A 111 11.75 -17.16 13.55
C PRO A 111 12.84 -16.09 13.36
N LYS A 112 13.94 -16.43 12.68
CA LYS A 112 15.03 -15.50 12.36
C LYS A 112 14.71 -14.57 11.18
N LEU A 113 13.72 -14.90 10.36
CA LEU A 113 13.34 -14.13 9.20
C LEU A 113 12.31 -13.06 9.58
N PRO A 114 12.60 -11.76 9.39
CA PRO A 114 11.62 -10.72 9.65
C PRO A 114 10.45 -10.81 8.66
N LEU A 115 9.25 -10.53 9.15
CA LEU A 115 8.05 -10.40 8.33
C LEU A 115 7.68 -8.94 8.16
N LEU A 116 7.53 -8.52 6.91
CA LEU A 116 7.09 -7.17 6.54
C LEU A 116 5.59 -7.16 6.31
N GLY A 117 4.92 -6.21 6.96
CA GLY A 117 3.60 -5.74 6.56
C GLY A 117 3.70 -4.67 5.49
N PHE A 118 2.56 -4.27 4.93
CA PHE A 118 2.54 -3.17 3.98
C PHE A 118 1.16 -2.53 3.83
N ALA A 119 1.14 -1.33 3.25
CA ALA A 119 -0.09 -0.66 2.87
C ALA A 119 0.13 0.30 1.70
N GLY A 120 -0.96 0.73 1.06
CA GLY A 120 -0.92 1.78 0.03
C GLY A 120 -0.84 3.15 0.68
N ALA A 121 0.00 4.03 0.12
CA ALA A 121 0.02 5.43 0.51
C ALA A 121 -1.31 6.14 0.15
N PRO A 122 -1.65 7.27 0.80
CA PRO A 122 -2.93 7.93 0.59
C PRO A 122 -3.18 8.33 -0.87
N PHE A 123 -2.15 8.87 -1.56
CA PHE A 123 -2.27 9.28 -2.96
C PHE A 123 -2.56 8.09 -3.87
N THR A 124 -1.83 7.00 -3.68
CA THR A 124 -1.99 5.76 -4.46
C THR A 124 -3.38 5.15 -4.26
N LEU A 125 -3.89 5.10 -3.01
CA LEU A 125 -5.25 4.62 -2.75
C LEU A 125 -6.31 5.56 -3.31
N ALA A 126 -6.19 6.88 -3.07
CA ALA A 126 -7.09 7.89 -3.65
C ALA A 126 -7.17 7.75 -5.17
N SER A 127 -6.03 7.51 -5.83
CA SER A 127 -5.96 7.31 -7.27
C SER A 127 -6.82 6.13 -7.72
N TYR A 128 -6.73 4.98 -7.04
CA TYR A 128 -7.57 3.82 -7.35
C TYR A 128 -9.06 4.12 -7.13
N LEU A 129 -9.42 4.74 -6.00
CA LEU A 129 -10.82 5.06 -5.68
C LEU A 129 -11.41 6.06 -6.69
N ILE A 130 -10.62 7.03 -7.14
CA ILE A 130 -11.07 8.08 -8.06
C ILE A 130 -11.12 7.59 -9.50
N GLU A 131 -10.10 6.87 -9.96
CA GLU A 131 -10.02 6.39 -11.33
C GLU A 131 -10.94 5.18 -11.55
N GLY A 132 -11.25 4.43 -10.48
CA GLY A 132 -11.98 3.17 -10.55
C GLY A 132 -11.09 1.96 -10.88
N GLY A 133 -9.77 2.12 -10.74
CA GLY A 133 -8.76 1.12 -11.15
C GLY A 133 -7.40 1.76 -11.40
N GLY A 134 -6.52 1.05 -12.10
CA GLY A 134 -5.26 1.63 -12.60
C GLY A 134 -5.51 2.66 -13.71
N SER A 135 -4.63 3.66 -13.84
CA SER A 135 -4.76 4.70 -14.87
C SER A 135 -3.38 5.05 -15.43
N ARG A 136 -3.30 5.32 -16.73
CA ARG A 136 -2.02 5.75 -17.35
C ARG A 136 -1.68 7.20 -17.03
N HIS A 137 -2.70 8.03 -16.74
CA HIS A 137 -2.55 9.48 -16.67
C HIS A 137 -3.14 10.11 -15.41
N TYR A 138 -3.92 9.36 -14.63
CA TYR A 138 -4.53 9.83 -13.37
C TYR A 138 -5.28 11.16 -13.53
N ARG A 139 -6.01 11.30 -14.65
CA ARG A 139 -6.64 12.58 -15.04
C ARG A 139 -7.74 12.98 -14.07
N HIS A 140 -8.51 12.02 -13.57
CA HIS A 140 -9.59 12.30 -12.61
C HIS A 140 -9.01 12.59 -11.23
N THR A 141 -7.97 11.85 -10.81
CA THR A 141 -7.26 12.13 -9.56
C THR A 141 -6.73 13.57 -9.54
N LYS A 142 -5.97 13.95 -10.58
CA LYS A 142 -5.44 15.31 -10.72
C LYS A 142 -6.55 16.36 -10.85
N SER A 143 -7.63 16.04 -11.56
CA SER A 143 -8.77 16.95 -11.68
C SER A 143 -9.43 17.23 -10.34
N LEU A 144 -9.62 16.23 -9.47
CA LEU A 144 -10.18 16.46 -8.13
C LEU A 144 -9.20 17.28 -7.28
N MET A 145 -7.92 16.89 -7.30
CA MET A 145 -6.83 17.56 -6.58
C MET A 145 -6.79 19.07 -6.85
N TYR A 146 -6.84 19.49 -8.11
CA TYR A 146 -6.77 20.91 -8.47
C TYR A 146 -8.12 21.64 -8.39
N ARG A 147 -9.22 20.99 -8.78
CA ARG A 147 -10.54 21.66 -8.86
C ARG A 147 -11.17 21.85 -7.49
N ASP A 148 -10.94 20.92 -6.57
CA ASP A 148 -11.51 20.94 -5.23
C ASP A 148 -10.48 20.51 -4.16
N PRO A 149 -9.54 21.41 -3.80
CA PRO A 149 -8.55 21.12 -2.76
C PRO A 149 -9.17 20.82 -1.39
N GLY A 150 -10.41 21.23 -1.16
CA GLY A 150 -11.16 20.92 0.07
C GLY A 150 -11.54 19.44 0.13
N ALA A 151 -12.18 18.94 -0.94
CA ALA A 151 -12.51 17.53 -1.08
C ALA A 151 -11.26 16.64 -1.10
N TRP A 152 -10.21 17.08 -1.80
CA TRP A 152 -8.93 16.37 -1.84
C TRP A 152 -8.32 16.20 -0.45
N ARG A 153 -8.22 17.29 0.33
CA ARG A 153 -7.72 17.25 1.71
C ARG A 153 -8.54 16.30 2.57
N ALA A 154 -9.86 16.40 2.53
CA ALA A 154 -10.75 15.54 3.30
C ALA A 154 -10.55 14.05 2.97
N LEU A 155 -10.43 13.71 1.68
CA LEU A 155 -10.14 12.35 1.23
C LEU A 155 -8.77 11.86 1.74
N MET A 156 -7.73 12.66 1.55
CA MET A 156 -6.36 12.27 1.87
C MET A 156 -6.14 12.13 3.37
N GLU A 157 -6.73 13.01 4.20
CA GLU A 157 -6.70 12.86 5.66
C GLU A 157 -7.46 11.62 6.12
N HIS A 158 -8.62 11.33 5.50
CA HIS A 158 -9.41 10.14 5.79
C HIS A 158 -8.61 8.86 5.51
N LEU A 159 -8.00 8.78 4.33
CA LEU A 159 -7.16 7.65 3.94
C LEU A 159 -5.93 7.52 4.84
N ALA A 160 -5.23 8.63 5.13
CA ALA A 160 -4.05 8.61 5.99
C ALA A 160 -4.35 8.02 7.38
N ARG A 161 -5.47 8.42 8.01
CA ARG A 161 -5.88 7.90 9.32
C ARG A 161 -6.24 6.41 9.25
N ASN A 162 -7.06 6.01 8.28
CA ASN A 162 -7.53 4.63 8.18
C ASN A 162 -6.41 3.66 7.79
N VAL A 163 -5.47 4.09 6.93
CA VAL A 163 -4.28 3.29 6.62
C VAL A 163 -3.37 3.17 7.83
N ALA A 164 -3.11 4.25 8.58
CA ALA A 164 -2.32 4.18 9.81
C ALA A 164 -2.92 3.18 10.82
N ASN A 165 -4.25 3.17 10.98
CA ASN A 165 -4.94 2.19 11.82
C ASN A 165 -4.73 0.74 11.34
N SER A 166 -4.83 0.50 10.03
CA SER A 166 -4.54 -0.82 9.44
C SER A 166 -3.09 -1.24 9.69
N VAL A 167 -2.13 -0.36 9.44
CA VAL A 167 -0.70 -0.61 9.64
C VAL A 167 -0.40 -0.93 11.12
N ASN A 168 -0.97 -0.17 12.06
CA ASN A 168 -0.81 -0.43 13.48
C ASN A 168 -1.43 -1.78 13.90
N GLY A 169 -2.54 -2.18 13.27
CA GLY A 169 -3.11 -3.52 13.44
C GLY A 169 -2.17 -4.63 12.94
N GLN A 170 -1.49 -4.42 11.80
CA GLN A 170 -0.48 -5.35 11.31
C GLN A 170 0.72 -5.46 12.27
N ILE A 171 1.18 -4.33 12.81
CA ILE A 171 2.26 -4.28 13.82
C ILE A 171 1.86 -5.08 15.06
N ALA A 172 0.67 -4.82 15.60
CA ALA A 172 0.15 -5.55 16.75
C ALA A 172 -0.03 -7.06 16.48
N ALA A 173 -0.27 -7.45 15.22
CA ALA A 173 -0.35 -8.84 14.81
C ALA A 173 1.02 -9.52 14.67
N GLY A 174 2.11 -8.75 14.54
CA GLY A 174 3.48 -9.28 14.62
C GLY A 174 4.40 -8.97 13.44
N VAL A 175 4.05 -8.05 12.53
CA VAL A 175 5.02 -7.60 11.51
C VAL A 175 6.15 -6.78 12.15
N GLN A 176 7.37 -6.95 11.66
CA GLN A 176 8.59 -6.38 12.23
C GLN A 176 9.13 -5.19 11.44
N ALA A 177 8.58 -4.92 10.27
CA ALA A 177 8.77 -3.72 9.48
C ALA A 177 7.53 -3.50 8.59
N VAL A 178 7.30 -2.28 8.13
CA VAL A 178 6.16 -1.96 7.27
C VAL A 178 6.58 -1.16 6.06
N GLN A 179 6.05 -1.51 4.89
CA GLN A 179 6.30 -0.76 3.65
C GLN A 179 5.05 0.00 3.20
N ILE A 180 5.20 1.32 3.02
CA ILE A 180 4.17 2.20 2.47
C ILE A 180 4.47 2.38 0.99
N PHE A 181 3.56 1.88 0.16
CA PHE A 181 3.68 1.92 -1.30
C PHE A 181 2.94 3.14 -1.86
N ASP A 182 3.69 4.15 -2.28
CA ASP A 182 3.20 5.28 -3.07
C ASP A 182 3.46 5.09 -4.58
N THR A 183 2.94 3.97 -5.09
CA THR A 183 3.20 3.45 -6.44
C THR A 183 2.91 4.45 -7.56
N TRP A 184 1.92 5.33 -7.39
CA TRP A 184 1.43 6.22 -8.46
C TRP A 184 1.98 7.64 -8.42
N VAL A 185 2.76 7.96 -7.39
CA VAL A 185 3.11 9.36 -7.11
C VAL A 185 4.10 9.98 -8.09
N GLY A 186 4.89 9.17 -8.80
CA GLY A 186 5.78 9.63 -9.85
C GLY A 186 5.07 10.31 -11.03
N CYS A 187 3.74 10.31 -11.07
CA CYS A 187 2.99 11.12 -12.03
C CYS A 187 2.91 12.62 -11.66
N LEU A 188 3.40 13.04 -10.49
CA LEU A 188 3.38 14.41 -10.01
C LEU A 188 4.74 15.11 -10.16
N ASN A 189 4.70 16.44 -10.27
CA ASN A 189 5.89 17.26 -10.13
C ASN A 189 6.19 17.53 -8.62
N PRO A 190 7.39 18.07 -8.29
CA PRO A 190 7.76 18.32 -6.89
C PRO A 190 6.86 19.30 -6.14
N ALA A 191 6.29 20.30 -6.81
CA ALA A 191 5.41 21.28 -6.18
C ALA A 191 4.07 20.62 -5.79
N ASP A 192 3.47 19.87 -6.72
CA ASP A 192 2.24 19.13 -6.47
C ASP A 192 2.41 18.07 -5.38
N TYR A 193 3.55 17.36 -5.37
CA TYR A 193 3.83 16.40 -4.31
C TYR A 193 3.85 17.08 -2.93
N ARG A 194 4.57 18.20 -2.80
CA ARG A 194 4.69 18.93 -1.53
C ARG A 194 3.36 19.50 -1.05
N GLU A 195 2.52 19.97 -1.97
CA GLU A 195 1.22 20.56 -1.62
C GLU A 195 0.15 19.49 -1.33
N PHE A 196 0.03 18.50 -2.21
CA PHE A 196 -1.13 17.61 -2.25
C PHE A 196 -0.89 16.22 -1.69
N VAL A 197 0.36 15.80 -1.44
CA VAL A 197 0.66 14.41 -1.03
C VAL A 197 1.48 14.34 0.25
N LEU A 198 2.60 15.08 0.30
CA LEU A 198 3.56 15.06 1.40
C LEU A 198 2.90 15.21 2.77
N PRO A 199 1.98 16.18 3.02
CA PRO A 199 1.42 16.37 4.35
C PRO A 199 0.63 15.15 4.86
N PHE A 200 -0.03 14.42 3.96
CA PHE A 200 -0.88 13.28 4.32
C PHE A 200 -0.07 11.99 4.44
N THR A 201 0.99 11.85 3.65
CA THR A 201 1.96 10.76 3.82
C THR A 201 2.69 10.93 5.15
N ARG A 202 3.08 12.16 5.51
CA ARG A 202 3.63 12.48 6.83
C ARG A 202 2.65 12.16 7.95
N LEU A 203 1.40 12.60 7.84
CA LEU A 203 0.34 12.29 8.81
C LEU A 203 0.17 10.78 9.01
N LEU A 204 0.21 9.98 7.94
CA LEU A 204 0.16 8.53 8.01
C LEU A 204 1.35 7.98 8.79
N ILE A 205 2.57 8.37 8.43
CA ILE A 205 3.81 7.82 9.01
C ILE A 205 3.95 8.20 10.49
N GLU A 206 3.65 9.45 10.85
CA GLU A 206 3.69 9.93 12.23
C GLU A 206 2.68 9.22 13.15
N ARG A 207 1.61 8.65 12.59
CA ARG A 207 0.61 7.87 13.32
C ARG A 207 0.97 6.39 13.46
N ILE A 208 2.03 5.91 12.80
CA ILE A 208 2.48 4.53 12.96
C ILE A 208 3.13 4.37 14.34
N THR A 209 2.83 3.26 15.02
CA THR A 209 3.40 2.94 16.33
C THR A 209 4.95 2.99 16.27
N PRO A 210 5.61 3.77 17.16
CA PRO A 210 7.06 3.85 17.18
C PRO A 210 7.74 2.50 17.43
N GLY A 211 8.96 2.34 16.93
CA GLY A 211 9.79 1.16 17.14
C GLY A 211 9.75 0.12 16.01
N VAL A 212 8.87 0.29 15.01
CA VAL A 212 8.86 -0.52 13.80
C VAL A 212 9.45 0.28 12.63
N PRO A 213 10.46 -0.25 11.90
CA PRO A 213 10.97 0.38 10.69
C PRO A 213 9.87 0.57 9.65
N VAL A 214 9.85 1.77 9.05
CA VAL A 214 8.89 2.18 8.02
C VAL A 214 9.66 2.45 6.74
N ILE A 215 9.35 1.71 5.70
CA ILE A 215 9.90 1.86 4.36
C ILE A 215 8.91 2.69 3.55
N HIS A 216 9.33 3.83 3.03
CA HIS A 216 8.54 4.64 2.11
C HIS A 216 9.05 4.39 0.69
N PHE A 217 8.24 3.73 -0.13
CA PHE A 217 8.60 3.38 -1.51
C PHE A 217 7.68 4.09 -2.49
N GLY A 218 8.24 4.62 -3.58
CA GLY A 218 7.48 5.13 -4.72
C GLY A 218 8.16 4.80 -6.04
N MET A 219 7.40 4.86 -7.12
CA MET A 219 7.88 4.60 -8.49
C MET A 219 7.76 5.87 -9.34
N GLY A 220 8.76 6.12 -10.17
CA GLY A 220 8.93 7.34 -10.96
C GLY A 220 9.31 8.54 -10.11
N THR A 221 10.00 8.34 -8.98
CA THR A 221 10.16 9.35 -7.93
C THR A 221 11.53 10.05 -7.93
N GLY A 222 12.32 9.92 -8.98
CA GLY A 222 13.67 10.51 -9.03
C GLY A 222 13.72 12.02 -8.77
N MET A 223 12.69 12.77 -9.15
CA MET A 223 12.57 14.21 -8.85
C MET A 223 11.90 14.53 -7.51
N LEU A 224 11.44 13.50 -6.79
CA LEU A 224 10.65 13.61 -5.56
C LEU A 224 11.41 13.13 -4.32
N LEU A 225 12.63 12.61 -4.45
CA LEU A 225 13.35 11.91 -3.36
C LEU A 225 13.47 12.74 -2.08
N GLU A 226 13.91 14.00 -2.20
CA GLU A 226 14.07 14.90 -1.05
C GLU A 226 12.73 15.18 -0.39
N ALA A 227 11.68 15.43 -1.19
CA ALA A 227 10.34 15.67 -0.66
C ALA A 227 9.73 14.41 -0.03
N MET A 228 9.99 13.21 -0.58
CA MET A 228 9.58 11.95 0.02
C MET A 228 10.32 11.66 1.33
N ARG A 229 11.60 12.05 1.42
CA ARG A 229 12.37 12.00 2.66
C ARG A 229 11.80 12.96 3.70
N GLU A 230 11.43 14.17 3.30
CA GLU A 230 10.71 15.13 4.15
C GLU A 230 9.36 14.56 4.65
N ALA A 231 8.66 13.75 3.84
CA ALA A 231 7.40 13.11 4.25
C ALA A 231 7.60 12.09 5.39
N GLY A 232 8.80 11.55 5.54
CA GLY A 232 9.17 10.64 6.63
C GLY A 232 9.41 9.21 6.18
N GLY A 233 9.53 8.33 7.16
CA GLY A 233 9.98 6.95 6.98
C GLY A 233 11.44 6.79 7.40
N HIS A 234 11.79 5.58 7.83
CA HIS A 234 13.13 5.22 8.26
C HIS A 234 14.01 4.88 7.05
N ILE A 235 13.41 4.28 6.02
CA ILE A 235 14.07 3.80 4.80
C ILE A 235 13.30 4.37 3.61
N LEU A 236 14.02 4.91 2.63
CA LEU A 236 13.45 5.30 1.35
C LEU A 236 13.73 4.22 0.31
N GLY A 237 12.69 3.62 -0.24
CA GLY A 237 12.79 2.65 -1.32
C GLY A 237 12.88 3.35 -2.67
N LEU A 238 13.87 2.99 -3.48
CA LEU A 238 14.14 3.55 -4.79
C LEU A 238 13.71 2.60 -5.90
N ASP A 239 13.32 3.14 -7.05
CA ASP A 239 13.16 2.37 -8.28
C ASP A 239 14.43 2.41 -9.15
N PHE A 240 14.38 1.73 -10.29
CA PHE A 240 15.53 1.59 -11.19
C PHE A 240 15.84 2.84 -12.03
N HIS A 241 15.09 3.93 -11.89
CA HIS A 241 15.33 5.16 -12.68
C HIS A 241 16.36 6.08 -12.02
N VAL A 242 16.84 5.77 -10.82
CA VAL A 242 17.80 6.58 -10.08
C VAL A 242 18.98 5.72 -9.67
N GLU A 243 20.19 6.19 -9.96
CA GLU A 243 21.41 5.56 -9.48
C GLU A 243 21.51 5.68 -7.95
N LEU A 244 21.93 4.59 -7.30
CA LEU A 244 21.89 4.49 -5.84
C LEU A 244 22.84 5.49 -5.16
N ASP A 245 24.01 5.73 -5.76
CA ASP A 245 25.01 6.69 -5.27
C ASP A 245 24.53 8.14 -5.42
N GLU A 246 23.88 8.49 -6.53
CA GLU A 246 23.26 9.80 -6.71
C GLU A 246 22.14 10.04 -5.68
N ALA A 247 21.27 9.05 -5.47
CA ALA A 247 20.23 9.14 -4.46
C ALA A 247 20.82 9.31 -3.06
N TRP A 248 21.87 8.55 -2.73
CA TRP A 248 22.56 8.64 -1.45
C TRP A 248 23.14 10.05 -1.21
N ALA A 249 23.87 10.59 -2.19
CA ALA A 249 24.47 11.92 -2.09
C ALA A 249 23.44 13.06 -1.93
N ARG A 250 22.24 12.90 -2.49
CA ARG A 250 21.13 13.86 -2.38
C ARG A 250 20.42 13.82 -1.02
N LEU A 251 20.42 12.66 -0.36
CA LEU A 251 19.64 12.38 0.86
C LEU A 251 20.47 12.42 2.15
N GLU A 252 21.80 12.47 2.07
CA GLU A 252 22.71 12.64 3.22
C GLU A 252 22.78 14.08 3.77
N ARG A 253 22.13 15.04 3.10
CA ARG A 253 22.07 16.45 3.52
C ARG A 253 20.79 16.75 4.29
#